data_AF-A0A938S4G4-F1
#
_entry.id   AF-A0A938S4G4-F1
#
_cell.length_a   1.000
_cell.length_b   1.000
_cell.length_c   1.000
_cell.angle_alpha   90.00
_cell.angle_beta   90.00
_cell.angle_gamma   90.00
#
_symmetry.space_group_name_H-M   'P 1'
#
loop_
_entity.id
_entity.type
_entity.pdbx_description
1 polymer ?
#
loop_
_entity_poly.entity_id
_entity_poly.type
_entity_poly.pdbx_seq_one_letter_code
_entity_poly.pdbx_strand_id
1 'polypeptide(L)'
;MCRHAIRSVALVAVLGLAGNVSADVVWTDTTGDHLWRTPANWATGRIPTLADGYVRIFTVPGPIVMPNEAFVTPGIHLGNDNDAQAGALTVQGGTLEVETVNCGYKGTGTINMIDGTLRVTGTLKIGRDPTAIGHINLNGGTISAGNFLMREQQGAVGTMDVGGGVLRIGGDRLSRIQGYIGNGWITAYDGNGTLQFDYGVTNPGQTTLTAVHKLHPNPANRAILKPGAVELSWTLPDPCVPGQPVFVDVYFTDDLGALLNFTNPEAIRIVGKKNVASVVVQTKPKTRYFWAVDTYLGGDDPDNNPRWGPICSFTADNAPPFVNAGPDINTFLRDGTRTGPLSGVATDDGAIQPLTVMWTVVQQPRDADPSLPSAVIANPTALQTTVTVFAEGNYVLQLEANDGEYTSSDTMTIYVHPDGWK
;
A
#
# COMPACT_ATOMS: atom_id res chain seq x y z
N MET A 1 -80.34 3.49 -37.50
CA MET A 1 -79.97 3.86 -36.12
C MET A 1 -78.62 3.21 -35.78
N CYS A 2 -77.51 3.84 -36.13
CA CYS A 2 -76.18 3.38 -35.69
C CYS A 2 -75.73 4.24 -34.51
N ARG A 3 -75.58 3.63 -33.34
CA ARG A 3 -75.06 4.26 -32.13
C ARG A 3 -73.54 4.19 -32.12
N HIS A 4 -72.91 5.30 -31.74
CA HIS A 4 -71.49 5.38 -31.40
C HIS A 4 -71.14 4.49 -30.20
N ALA A 5 -69.97 3.87 -30.25
CA ALA A 5 -69.24 3.40 -29.07
C ALA A 5 -67.78 3.84 -29.20
N ILE A 6 -67.40 4.71 -28.26
CA ILE A 6 -66.08 5.28 -28.05
C ILE A 6 -65.12 4.15 -27.65
N ARG A 7 -63.96 4.04 -28.30
CA ARG A 7 -62.85 3.19 -27.83
C ARG A 7 -61.75 4.08 -27.24
N SER A 8 -61.60 4.00 -25.93
CA SER A 8 -60.52 4.61 -25.15
C SER A 8 -59.17 4.01 -25.56
N VAL A 9 -58.21 4.86 -25.92
CA VAL A 9 -56.81 4.46 -26.12
C VAL A 9 -56.09 4.67 -24.79
N ALA A 10 -55.70 3.58 -24.14
CA ALA A 10 -54.78 3.60 -23.01
C ALA A 10 -53.35 3.49 -23.56
N LEU A 11 -52.61 4.60 -23.52
CA LEU A 11 -51.18 4.63 -23.83
C LEU A 11 -50.41 4.11 -22.61
N VAL A 12 -50.00 2.84 -22.65
CA VAL A 12 -49.07 2.28 -21.65
C VAL A 12 -47.67 2.73 -22.03
N ALA A 13 -47.17 3.76 -21.35
CA ALA A 13 -45.76 4.11 -21.39
C ALA A 13 -44.97 3.05 -20.60
N VAL A 14 -44.39 2.08 -21.32
CA VAL A 14 -43.37 1.20 -20.75
C VAL A 14 -42.10 2.03 -20.58
N LEU A 15 -41.87 2.55 -19.37
CA LEU A 15 -40.55 3.00 -18.97
C LEU A 15 -39.63 1.78 -18.92
N GLY A 16 -38.95 1.51 -20.03
CA GLY A 16 -37.75 0.69 -20.01
C GLY A 16 -36.68 1.44 -19.23
N LEU A 17 -36.47 1.05 -17.97
CA LEU A 17 -35.20 1.30 -17.30
C LEU A 17 -34.13 0.55 -18.09
N ALA A 18 -33.57 1.20 -19.10
CA ALA A 18 -32.33 0.78 -19.72
C ALA A 18 -31.25 0.94 -18.63
N GLY A 19 -31.05 -0.11 -17.84
CA GLY A 19 -29.76 -0.27 -17.18
C GLY A 19 -28.72 -0.21 -18.28
N ASN A 20 -27.76 0.70 -18.18
CA ASN A 20 -26.66 0.81 -19.12
C ASN A 20 -25.87 -0.51 -19.06
N VAL A 21 -26.20 -1.48 -19.92
CA VAL A 21 -25.39 -2.69 -20.09
C VAL A 21 -24.19 -2.27 -20.91
N SER A 22 -23.11 -1.90 -20.22
CA SER A 22 -21.85 -1.63 -20.90
C SER A 22 -21.19 -2.94 -21.31
N ALA A 23 -20.54 -2.96 -22.46
CA ALA A 23 -19.91 -4.15 -23.00
C ALA A 23 -18.56 -4.41 -22.31
N ASP A 24 -18.32 -5.66 -21.94
CA ASP A 24 -17.03 -6.09 -21.40
C ASP A 24 -15.90 -5.87 -22.41
N VAL A 25 -14.72 -5.53 -21.90
CA VAL A 25 -13.54 -5.23 -22.72
C VAL A 25 -12.54 -6.37 -22.58
N VAL A 26 -12.16 -6.97 -23.70
CA VAL A 26 -11.27 -8.13 -23.73
C VAL A 26 -9.84 -7.68 -24.01
N TRP A 27 -8.90 -8.18 -23.20
CA TRP A 27 -7.47 -8.09 -23.44
C TRP A 27 -7.06 -9.10 -24.53
N THR A 28 -6.36 -8.62 -25.55
CA THR A 28 -5.94 -9.42 -26.72
C THR A 28 -4.44 -9.52 -26.89
N ASP A 29 -3.67 -8.62 -26.26
CA ASP A 29 -2.19 -8.58 -26.36
C ASP A 29 -1.66 -8.53 -27.80
N THR A 30 -2.38 -7.88 -28.70
CA THR A 30 -2.11 -7.92 -30.15
C THR A 30 -0.69 -7.46 -30.51
N THR A 31 -0.13 -6.50 -29.78
CA THR A 31 1.23 -5.98 -30.03
C THR A 31 2.31 -6.85 -29.40
N GLY A 32 1.96 -7.72 -28.44
CA GLY A 32 2.90 -8.53 -27.68
C GLY A 32 3.81 -7.74 -26.73
N ASP A 33 3.54 -6.45 -26.50
CA ASP A 33 4.31 -5.65 -25.53
C ASP A 33 3.83 -5.88 -24.09
N HIS A 34 2.68 -6.53 -23.90
CA HIS A 34 2.04 -6.82 -22.62
C HIS A 34 1.62 -5.59 -21.82
N LEU A 35 1.63 -4.38 -22.38
CA LEU A 35 1.42 -3.15 -21.62
C LEU A 35 -0.06 -2.79 -21.54
N TRP A 36 -0.57 -2.57 -20.32
CA TRP A 36 -1.96 -2.11 -20.11
C TRP A 36 -2.25 -0.82 -20.89
N ARG A 37 -1.27 0.09 -20.94
CA ARG A 37 -1.39 1.39 -21.61
C ARG A 37 -1.54 1.32 -23.13
N THR A 38 -1.25 0.19 -23.77
CA THR A 38 -1.24 0.10 -25.25
C THR A 38 -2.67 -0.14 -25.77
N PRO A 39 -3.31 0.83 -26.47
CA PRO A 39 -4.70 0.70 -26.89
C PRO A 39 -4.96 -0.49 -27.83
N ALA A 40 -3.97 -0.86 -28.65
CA ALA A 40 -4.06 -1.97 -29.60
C ALA A 40 -4.10 -3.36 -28.94
N ASN A 41 -3.78 -3.46 -27.65
CA ASN A 41 -3.90 -4.71 -26.88
C ASN A 41 -5.30 -4.94 -26.31
N TRP A 42 -6.23 -4.02 -26.57
CA TRP A 42 -7.62 -4.15 -26.17
C TRP A 42 -8.47 -4.39 -27.41
N ALA A 43 -9.42 -5.32 -27.35
CA ALA A 43 -10.30 -5.65 -28.47
C ALA A 43 -11.10 -4.45 -29.01
N THR A 44 -11.29 -3.42 -28.18
CA THR A 44 -11.96 -2.17 -28.53
C THR A 44 -11.04 -1.14 -29.21
N GLY A 45 -9.72 -1.39 -29.25
CA GLY A 45 -8.71 -0.44 -29.72
C GLY A 45 -8.47 0.74 -28.79
N ARG A 46 -8.97 0.69 -27.55
CA ARG A 46 -8.89 1.76 -26.53
C ARG A 46 -8.66 1.17 -25.14
N ILE A 47 -8.01 1.95 -24.27
CA ILE A 47 -7.82 1.59 -22.86
C ILE A 47 -9.21 1.54 -22.16
N PRO A 48 -9.49 0.52 -21.33
CA PRO A 48 -10.72 0.42 -20.54
C PRO A 48 -10.89 1.60 -19.57
N THR A 49 -12.15 1.99 -19.35
CA THR A 49 -12.56 3.07 -18.44
C THR A 49 -13.73 2.65 -17.56
N LEU A 50 -14.17 3.52 -16.65
CA LEU A 50 -15.39 3.31 -15.85
C LEU A 50 -16.68 3.23 -16.66
N ALA A 51 -16.68 3.70 -17.92
CA ALA A 51 -17.85 3.62 -18.79
C ALA A 51 -18.04 2.23 -19.42
N ASP A 52 -17.03 1.37 -19.34
CA ASP A 52 -17.01 0.04 -19.96
C ASP A 52 -17.66 -1.03 -19.05
N GLY A 53 -17.79 -2.27 -19.52
CA GLY A 53 -18.11 -3.43 -18.70
C GLY A 53 -16.87 -4.00 -18.00
N TYR A 54 -16.94 -5.25 -17.54
CA TYR A 54 -15.78 -5.91 -16.94
C TYR A 54 -14.63 -6.04 -17.96
N VAL A 55 -13.42 -5.81 -17.49
CA VAL A 55 -12.20 -6.20 -18.18
C VAL A 55 -12.04 -7.72 -18.07
N ARG A 56 -11.85 -8.37 -19.21
CA ARG A 56 -11.66 -9.82 -19.34
C ARG A 56 -10.24 -10.10 -19.81
N ILE A 57 -9.47 -10.80 -18.98
CA ILE A 57 -8.10 -11.17 -19.29
C ILE A 57 -8.00 -12.69 -19.21
N PHE A 58 -7.84 -13.31 -20.37
CA PHE A 58 -7.85 -14.77 -20.56
C PHE A 58 -6.60 -15.23 -21.31
N THR A 59 -5.51 -14.48 -21.18
CA THR A 59 -4.20 -14.81 -21.75
C THR A 59 -3.13 -14.84 -20.66
N VAL A 60 -2.12 -15.66 -20.90
CA VAL A 60 -0.84 -15.64 -20.19
C VAL A 60 0.26 -15.54 -21.26
N PRO A 61 1.10 -14.50 -21.26
CA PRO A 61 1.10 -13.37 -20.33
C PRO A 61 -0.17 -12.49 -20.46
N GLY A 62 -0.45 -11.74 -19.41
CA GLY A 62 -1.52 -10.74 -19.38
C GLY A 62 -0.95 -9.33 -19.21
N PRO A 63 -1.80 -8.30 -19.02
CA PRO A 63 -1.36 -6.92 -19.01
C PRO A 63 -0.47 -6.61 -17.79
N ILE A 64 0.48 -5.72 -18.04
CA ILE A 64 1.41 -5.16 -17.06
C ILE A 64 1.05 -3.68 -16.85
N VAL A 65 0.80 -3.32 -15.59
CA VAL A 65 0.72 -1.92 -15.15
C VAL A 65 2.12 -1.48 -14.70
N MET A 66 2.67 -0.48 -15.36
CA MET A 66 4.02 0.02 -15.15
C MET A 66 4.07 1.18 -14.13
N PRO A 67 5.24 1.53 -13.60
CA PRO A 67 5.42 2.74 -12.80
C PRO A 67 4.89 4.01 -13.49
N ASN A 68 4.37 4.94 -12.69
CA ASN A 68 3.78 6.21 -13.14
C ASN A 68 2.52 6.08 -14.03
N GLU A 69 1.93 4.90 -14.12
CA GLU A 69 0.63 4.70 -14.78
C GLU A 69 -0.52 4.72 -13.76
N ALA A 70 -1.69 5.20 -14.18
CA ALA A 70 -2.90 5.20 -13.37
C ALA A 70 -4.10 4.80 -14.25
N PHE A 71 -4.81 3.73 -13.85
CA PHE A 71 -5.98 3.23 -14.56
C PHE A 71 -7.14 2.97 -13.62
N VAL A 72 -8.35 3.08 -14.16
CA VAL A 72 -9.59 2.79 -13.44
C VAL A 72 -10.52 1.98 -14.34
N THR A 73 -11.05 0.88 -13.82
CA THR A 73 -11.98 -0.01 -14.54
C THR A 73 -13.06 -0.51 -13.58
N PRO A 74 -14.30 -0.79 -14.02
CA PRO A 74 -15.35 -1.25 -13.11
C PRO A 74 -15.03 -2.63 -12.51
N GLY A 75 -14.38 -3.53 -13.24
CA GLY A 75 -14.13 -4.87 -12.72
C GLY A 75 -13.18 -5.67 -13.59
N ILE A 76 -12.55 -6.70 -13.01
CA ILE A 76 -11.61 -7.57 -13.71
C ILE A 76 -11.99 -9.03 -13.50
N HIS A 77 -12.05 -9.79 -14.59
CA HIS A 77 -12.11 -11.25 -14.61
C HIS A 77 -10.80 -11.81 -15.14
N LEU A 78 -10.12 -12.61 -14.31
CA LEU A 78 -8.95 -13.38 -14.70
C LEU A 78 -9.33 -14.85 -14.82
N GLY A 79 -9.13 -15.43 -16.01
CA GLY A 79 -9.48 -16.81 -16.30
C GLY A 79 -10.95 -17.01 -16.68
N ASN A 80 -11.23 -17.91 -17.62
CA ASN A 80 -12.58 -18.23 -18.09
C ASN A 80 -12.87 -19.75 -18.13
N ASP A 81 -14.11 -20.13 -18.47
CA ASP A 81 -14.57 -21.52 -18.68
C ASP A 81 -13.62 -22.29 -19.62
N ASN A 82 -12.72 -23.09 -19.01
CA ASN A 82 -11.69 -24.02 -19.53
C ASN A 82 -10.25 -23.60 -19.16
N ASP A 83 -9.46 -24.55 -18.62
CA ASP A 83 -8.04 -24.38 -18.21
C ASP A 83 -7.12 -23.80 -19.32
N ALA A 84 -7.55 -23.86 -20.58
CA ALA A 84 -6.86 -23.28 -21.75
C ALA A 84 -6.98 -21.74 -21.86
N GLN A 85 -7.81 -21.09 -21.03
CA GLN A 85 -8.03 -19.64 -21.02
C GLN A 85 -7.60 -19.02 -19.69
N ALA A 86 -6.40 -19.37 -19.23
CA ALA A 86 -5.80 -18.77 -18.04
C ALA A 86 -5.57 -17.26 -18.23
N GLY A 87 -5.76 -16.46 -17.18
CA GLY A 87 -5.53 -15.02 -17.20
C GLY A 87 -4.46 -14.60 -16.19
N ALA A 88 -3.59 -13.67 -16.56
CA ALA A 88 -2.64 -13.07 -15.63
C ALA A 88 -2.81 -11.55 -15.56
N LEU A 89 -2.48 -10.94 -14.42
CA LEU A 89 -2.32 -9.50 -14.27
C LEU A 89 -1.03 -9.25 -13.50
N THR A 90 -0.17 -8.37 -14.01
CA THR A 90 1.04 -7.96 -13.31
C THR A 90 0.97 -6.48 -12.98
N VAL A 91 1.22 -6.13 -11.73
CA VAL A 91 1.38 -4.73 -11.29
C VAL A 91 2.84 -4.55 -10.89
N GLN A 92 3.63 -3.94 -11.77
CA GLN A 92 5.05 -3.60 -11.56
C GLN A 92 5.24 -2.19 -11.00
N GLY A 93 4.16 -1.44 -10.85
CA GLY A 93 4.15 -0.09 -10.33
C GLY A 93 2.78 0.55 -10.57
N GLY A 94 2.73 1.88 -10.50
CA GLY A 94 1.52 2.63 -10.84
C GLY A 94 0.35 2.35 -9.90
N THR A 95 -0.85 2.67 -10.35
CA THR A 95 -2.10 2.45 -9.61
C THR A 95 -3.18 1.91 -10.55
N LEU A 96 -3.82 0.81 -10.14
CA LEU A 96 -5.00 0.27 -10.79
C LEU A 96 -6.14 0.25 -9.79
N GLU A 97 -7.18 1.03 -10.05
CA GLU A 97 -8.40 1.07 -9.25
C GLU A 97 -9.52 0.28 -9.93
N VAL A 98 -10.18 -0.59 -9.15
CA VAL A 98 -11.17 -1.55 -9.62
C VAL A 98 -12.29 -1.69 -8.59
N GLU A 99 -13.55 -1.87 -8.99
CA GLU A 99 -14.61 -2.18 -8.02
C GLU A 99 -14.53 -3.64 -7.57
N THR A 100 -14.45 -4.59 -8.50
CA THR A 100 -14.39 -6.02 -8.20
C THR A 100 -13.31 -6.71 -9.02
N VAL A 101 -12.50 -7.55 -8.36
CA VAL A 101 -11.52 -8.41 -9.03
C VAL A 101 -11.85 -9.87 -8.72
N ASN A 102 -12.05 -10.66 -9.77
CA ASN A 102 -12.15 -12.11 -9.67
C ASN A 102 -10.85 -12.74 -10.22
N CYS A 103 -9.91 -13.02 -9.32
CA CYS A 103 -8.70 -13.77 -9.63
C CYS A 103 -9.04 -15.27 -9.66
N GLY A 104 -9.17 -15.84 -10.85
CA GLY A 104 -9.81 -17.13 -11.03
C GLY A 104 -11.33 -16.95 -10.99
N TYR A 105 -11.90 -16.48 -12.10
CA TYR A 105 -13.35 -16.34 -12.25
C TYR A 105 -14.00 -17.70 -12.48
N LYS A 106 -13.72 -18.34 -13.62
CA LYS A 106 -14.21 -19.68 -13.99
C LYS A 106 -13.10 -20.66 -14.41
N GLY A 107 -11.93 -20.12 -14.69
CA GLY A 107 -10.71 -20.87 -14.95
C GLY A 107 -9.58 -20.36 -14.06
N THR A 108 -8.36 -20.45 -14.57
CA THR A 108 -7.16 -20.06 -13.84
C THR A 108 -6.90 -18.57 -13.95
N GLY A 109 -6.72 -17.88 -12.82
CA GLY A 109 -6.33 -16.49 -12.76
C GLY A 109 -5.15 -16.28 -11.83
N THR A 110 -4.17 -15.49 -12.25
CA THR A 110 -2.99 -15.14 -11.46
C THR A 110 -2.82 -13.63 -11.36
N ILE A 111 -2.59 -13.11 -10.16
CA ILE A 111 -2.14 -11.73 -9.97
C ILE A 111 -0.71 -11.73 -9.44
N ASN A 112 0.18 -11.01 -10.12
CA ASN A 112 1.55 -10.78 -9.69
C ASN A 112 1.70 -9.32 -9.25
N MET A 113 1.67 -9.08 -7.94
CA MET A 113 1.99 -7.78 -7.37
C MET A 113 3.48 -7.70 -7.11
N ILE A 114 4.18 -6.93 -7.93
CA ILE A 114 5.61 -6.68 -7.82
C ILE A 114 5.85 -5.33 -7.13
N ASP A 115 5.08 -4.30 -7.50
CA ASP A 115 5.09 -3.00 -6.84
C ASP A 115 3.76 -2.25 -7.09
N GLY A 116 3.66 -0.98 -6.69
CA GLY A 116 2.49 -0.14 -6.99
C GLY A 116 1.27 -0.45 -6.13
N THR A 117 0.09 -0.06 -6.62
CA THR A 117 -1.18 -0.20 -5.89
C THR A 117 -2.27 -0.83 -6.74
N LEU A 118 -2.86 -1.92 -6.24
CA LEU A 118 -4.15 -2.43 -6.70
C LEU A 118 -5.21 -2.06 -5.66
N ARG A 119 -6.08 -1.11 -6.01
CA ARG A 119 -7.16 -0.64 -5.12
C ARG A 119 -8.49 -1.24 -5.56
N VAL A 120 -8.97 -2.20 -4.79
CA VAL A 120 -10.26 -2.86 -5.00
C VAL A 120 -11.31 -2.22 -4.08
N THR A 121 -12.12 -1.31 -4.58
CA THR A 121 -13.08 -0.56 -3.73
C THR A 121 -14.19 -1.46 -3.18
N GLY A 122 -14.56 -2.50 -3.93
CA GLY A 122 -15.50 -3.55 -3.53
C GLY A 122 -14.79 -4.82 -3.05
N THR A 123 -14.94 -5.92 -3.79
CA THR A 123 -14.46 -7.24 -3.35
C THR A 123 -13.33 -7.78 -4.21
N LEU A 124 -12.24 -8.17 -3.56
CA LEU A 124 -11.21 -9.03 -4.14
C LEU A 124 -11.56 -10.50 -3.87
N LYS A 125 -11.66 -11.30 -4.92
CA LYS A 125 -11.93 -12.73 -4.84
C LYS A 125 -10.78 -13.55 -5.42
N ILE A 126 -10.47 -14.68 -4.77
CA ILE A 126 -9.51 -15.69 -5.26
C ILE A 126 -10.21 -17.04 -5.33
N GLY A 127 -10.45 -17.53 -6.55
CA GLY A 127 -11.27 -18.71 -6.82
C GLY A 127 -12.74 -18.43 -6.54
N ARG A 128 -13.47 -17.98 -7.57
CA ARG A 128 -14.89 -17.64 -7.46
C ARG A 128 -15.80 -18.85 -7.67
N ASP A 129 -15.78 -19.43 -8.86
CA ASP A 129 -16.70 -20.51 -9.26
C ASP A 129 -16.12 -21.91 -8.98
N PRO A 130 -16.92 -23.00 -9.00
CA PRO A 130 -16.50 -24.35 -8.56
C PRO A 130 -15.25 -24.95 -9.20
N THR A 131 -14.88 -24.53 -10.41
CA THR A 131 -13.68 -24.99 -11.13
C THR A 131 -12.58 -23.94 -11.16
N ALA A 132 -12.81 -22.78 -10.56
CA ALA A 132 -11.90 -21.65 -10.65
C ALA A 132 -10.65 -21.89 -9.79
N ILE A 133 -9.49 -21.53 -10.36
CA ILE A 133 -8.20 -21.55 -9.67
C ILE A 133 -7.69 -20.12 -9.64
N GLY A 134 -7.68 -19.50 -8.46
CA GLY A 134 -7.10 -18.19 -8.26
C GLY A 134 -5.79 -18.27 -7.49
N HIS A 135 -4.80 -17.50 -7.92
CA HIS A 135 -3.54 -17.35 -7.20
C HIS A 135 -3.06 -15.90 -7.18
N ILE A 136 -2.58 -15.42 -6.03
CA ILE A 136 -1.95 -14.11 -5.92
C ILE A 136 -0.53 -14.25 -5.36
N ASN A 137 0.45 -13.77 -6.12
CA ASN A 137 1.80 -13.51 -5.64
C ASN A 137 1.87 -12.06 -5.16
N LEU A 138 1.96 -11.85 -3.85
CA LEU A 138 2.04 -10.54 -3.22
C LEU A 138 3.50 -10.21 -2.84
N ASN A 139 4.36 -10.15 -3.86
CA ASN A 139 5.81 -9.98 -3.71
C ASN A 139 6.21 -8.54 -3.34
N GLY A 140 5.42 -7.56 -3.77
CA GLY A 140 5.57 -6.15 -3.41
C GLY A 140 4.26 -5.38 -3.65
N GLY A 141 4.34 -4.04 -3.67
CA GLY A 141 3.16 -3.17 -3.76
C GLY A 141 2.12 -3.34 -2.65
N THR A 142 0.96 -2.72 -2.84
CA THR A 142 -0.17 -2.81 -1.92
C THR A 142 -1.41 -3.27 -2.66
N ILE A 143 -2.08 -4.30 -2.13
CA ILE A 143 -3.47 -4.58 -2.48
C ILE A 143 -4.34 -4.04 -1.36
N SER A 144 -5.30 -3.18 -1.71
CA SER A 144 -6.35 -2.76 -0.78
C SER A 144 -7.71 -3.26 -1.27
N ALA A 145 -8.56 -3.72 -0.35
CA ALA A 145 -9.87 -4.27 -0.68
C ALA A 145 -10.95 -3.84 0.33
N GLY A 146 -12.15 -3.48 -0.14
CA GLY A 146 -13.32 -3.32 0.74
C GLY A 146 -13.72 -4.64 1.40
N ASN A 147 -13.59 -5.74 0.67
CA ASN A 147 -13.82 -7.10 1.13
C ASN A 147 -12.87 -8.10 0.45
N PHE A 148 -12.57 -9.21 1.11
CA PHE A 148 -11.65 -10.24 0.63
C PHE A 148 -12.23 -11.63 0.83
N LEU A 149 -12.44 -12.38 -0.25
CA LEU A 149 -13.02 -13.71 -0.25
C LEU A 149 -12.11 -14.71 -0.95
N MET A 150 -11.97 -15.90 -0.40
CA MET A 150 -11.26 -17.01 -1.03
C MET A 150 -12.18 -18.21 -1.10
N ARG A 151 -12.21 -18.88 -2.26
CA ARG A 151 -12.97 -20.12 -2.49
C ARG A 151 -14.46 -19.95 -2.21
N GLU A 152 -15.08 -19.01 -2.93
CA GLU A 152 -16.49 -18.60 -2.69
C GLU A 152 -17.49 -19.74 -2.95
N GLN A 153 -17.21 -20.60 -3.92
CA GLN A 153 -18.01 -21.78 -4.24
C GLN A 153 -17.26 -23.08 -3.90
N GLN A 154 -18.00 -24.13 -3.56
CA GLN A 154 -17.45 -25.46 -3.33
C GLN A 154 -16.71 -25.94 -4.59
N GLY A 155 -15.47 -26.40 -4.40
CA GLY A 155 -14.59 -26.85 -5.50
C GLY A 155 -13.56 -25.81 -5.94
N ALA A 156 -13.83 -24.51 -5.69
CA ALA A 156 -12.90 -23.45 -6.05
C ALA A 156 -11.57 -23.60 -5.30
N VAL A 157 -10.47 -23.33 -6.00
CA VAL A 157 -9.12 -23.25 -5.43
C VAL A 157 -8.72 -21.79 -5.40
N GLY A 158 -8.33 -21.32 -4.22
CA GLY A 158 -7.79 -19.99 -4.02
C GLY A 158 -6.58 -20.08 -3.13
N THR A 159 -5.47 -19.47 -3.56
CA THR A 159 -4.24 -19.35 -2.79
C THR A 159 -3.63 -17.95 -2.91
N MET A 160 -2.85 -17.56 -1.91
CA MET A 160 -2.05 -16.33 -1.92
C MET A 160 -0.71 -16.61 -1.26
N ASP A 161 0.38 -16.23 -1.90
CA ASP A 161 1.67 -16.13 -1.23
C ASP A 161 1.99 -14.67 -0.92
N VAL A 162 2.23 -14.39 0.36
CA VAL A 162 2.59 -13.05 0.83
C VAL A 162 4.10 -12.99 0.97
N GLY A 163 4.73 -12.25 0.05
CA GLY A 163 6.13 -11.89 0.11
C GLY A 163 6.32 -10.51 0.74
N GLY A 164 7.01 -9.63 0.03
CA GLY A 164 7.25 -8.25 0.45
C GLY A 164 6.06 -7.30 0.26
N GLY A 165 4.90 -7.80 -0.15
CA GLY A 165 3.67 -7.04 -0.36
C GLY A 165 2.84 -6.79 0.90
N VAL A 166 1.84 -5.92 0.78
CA VAL A 166 0.89 -5.60 1.88
C VAL A 166 -0.54 -5.80 1.39
N LEU A 167 -1.34 -6.56 2.14
CA LEU A 167 -2.78 -6.66 1.93
C LEU A 167 -3.51 -5.83 3.01
N ARG A 168 -4.37 -4.91 2.58
CA ARG A 168 -5.21 -4.07 3.46
C ARG A 168 -6.68 -4.33 3.18
N ILE A 169 -7.48 -4.61 4.22
CA ILE A 169 -8.89 -4.93 4.07
C ILE A 169 -9.74 -4.03 4.96
N GLY A 170 -10.82 -3.48 4.43
CA GLY A 170 -11.79 -2.70 5.20
C GLY A 170 -12.43 -3.50 6.34
N GLY A 171 -12.39 -2.92 7.55
CA GLY A 171 -12.99 -3.46 8.76
C GLY A 171 -12.17 -4.57 9.43
N ASP A 172 -12.70 -5.10 10.53
CA ASP A 172 -12.10 -6.21 11.27
C ASP A 172 -12.42 -7.54 10.59
N ARG A 173 -11.38 -8.16 10.02
CA ARG A 173 -11.42 -9.43 9.28
C ARG A 173 -10.47 -10.46 9.87
N LEU A 174 -9.96 -10.26 11.08
CA LEU A 174 -8.93 -11.10 11.70
C LEU A 174 -9.32 -12.59 11.70
N SER A 175 -10.53 -12.91 12.18
CA SER A 175 -11.01 -14.30 12.25
C SER A 175 -11.06 -14.99 10.88
N ARG A 176 -11.43 -14.25 9.83
CA ARG A 176 -11.50 -14.78 8.47
C ARG A 176 -10.11 -15.02 7.89
N ILE A 177 -9.20 -14.06 8.05
CA ILE A 177 -7.80 -14.19 7.61
C ILE A 177 -7.13 -15.35 8.34
N GLN A 178 -7.30 -15.44 9.66
CA GLN A 178 -6.79 -16.57 10.45
C GLN A 178 -7.34 -17.91 9.95
N GLY A 179 -8.62 -17.97 9.57
CA GLY A 179 -9.22 -19.15 8.94
C GLY A 179 -8.53 -19.53 7.61
N TYR A 180 -8.25 -18.56 6.74
CA TYR A 180 -7.54 -18.84 5.47
C TYR A 180 -6.10 -19.30 5.71
N ILE A 181 -5.40 -18.70 6.67
CA ILE A 181 -4.05 -19.10 7.09
C ILE A 181 -4.06 -20.52 7.66
N GLY A 182 -4.99 -20.83 8.58
CA GLY A 182 -5.11 -22.15 9.21
C GLY A 182 -5.43 -23.27 8.21
N ASN A 183 -6.09 -22.95 7.10
CA ASN A 183 -6.33 -23.89 6.00
C ASN A 183 -5.17 -23.98 4.99
N GLY A 184 -4.09 -23.21 5.19
CA GLY A 184 -2.93 -23.17 4.28
C GLY A 184 -3.21 -22.47 2.95
N TRP A 185 -4.26 -21.64 2.86
CA TRP A 185 -4.59 -20.91 1.63
C TRP A 185 -3.73 -19.66 1.46
N ILE A 186 -3.18 -19.16 2.56
CA ILE A 186 -2.26 -18.03 2.57
C ILE A 186 -0.95 -18.52 3.17
N THR A 187 0.14 -18.35 2.42
CA THR A 187 1.51 -18.66 2.84
C THR A 187 2.35 -17.39 2.88
N ALA A 188 3.50 -17.47 3.56
CA ALA A 188 4.51 -16.43 3.56
C ALA A 188 5.76 -16.94 2.86
N TYR A 189 6.17 -16.30 1.76
CA TYR A 189 7.36 -16.63 0.98
C TYR A 189 7.47 -18.14 0.67
N ASP A 190 6.39 -18.74 0.20
CA ASP A 190 6.26 -20.17 -0.09
C ASP A 190 6.63 -21.08 1.11
N GLY A 191 6.35 -20.61 2.32
CA GLY A 191 6.68 -21.31 3.57
C GLY A 191 8.05 -20.93 4.17
N ASN A 192 8.77 -20.01 3.54
CA ASN A 192 10.04 -19.46 4.03
C ASN A 192 9.86 -18.17 4.84
N GLY A 193 8.66 -17.88 5.31
CA GLY A 193 8.40 -16.73 6.17
C GLY A 193 7.35 -17.00 7.25
N THR A 194 7.03 -15.93 7.96
CA THR A 194 5.96 -15.87 8.97
C THR A 194 5.00 -14.77 8.59
N LEU A 195 3.70 -15.06 8.62
CA LEU A 195 2.65 -14.07 8.40
C LEU A 195 2.44 -13.22 9.65
N GLN A 196 2.21 -11.92 9.45
CA GLN A 196 1.86 -10.96 10.49
C GLN A 196 0.56 -10.26 10.10
N PHE A 197 -0.37 -10.14 11.04
CA PHE A 197 -1.63 -9.46 10.77
C PHE A 197 -2.21 -8.81 12.02
N ASP A 198 -2.82 -7.65 11.83
CA ASP A 198 -3.42 -6.82 12.87
C ASP A 198 -4.72 -6.17 12.37
N TYR A 199 -5.50 -5.62 13.29
CA TYR A 199 -6.64 -4.76 12.99
C TYR A 199 -6.47 -3.42 13.68
N GLY A 200 -6.50 -2.34 12.91
CA GLY A 200 -6.49 -0.97 13.41
C GLY A 200 -5.16 -0.51 14.01
N VAL A 201 -4.12 -1.35 14.05
CA VAL A 201 -2.80 -1.00 14.62
C VAL A 201 -1.92 -0.38 13.55
N THR A 202 -1.66 -1.10 12.45
CA THR A 202 -0.83 -0.59 11.36
C THR A 202 -1.63 0.35 10.45
N ASN A 203 -2.91 0.06 10.23
CA ASN A 203 -3.81 0.91 9.46
C ASN A 203 -5.15 1.07 10.19
N PRO A 204 -5.50 2.27 10.70
CA PRO A 204 -6.75 2.50 11.40
C PRO A 204 -7.98 2.04 10.60
N GLY A 205 -8.89 1.31 11.26
CA GLY A 205 -10.13 0.81 10.64
C GLY A 205 -9.94 -0.33 9.63
N GLN A 206 -8.74 -0.87 9.48
CA GLN A 206 -8.43 -1.91 8.50
C GLN A 206 -7.72 -3.12 9.13
N THR A 207 -7.96 -4.29 8.54
CA THR A 207 -7.11 -5.47 8.75
C THR A 207 -5.90 -5.36 7.84
N THR A 208 -4.69 -5.46 8.38
CA THR A 208 -3.44 -5.46 7.61
C THR A 208 -2.82 -6.85 7.67
N LEU A 209 -2.31 -7.36 6.55
CA LEU A 209 -1.58 -8.61 6.45
C LEU A 209 -0.26 -8.39 5.70
N THR A 210 0.84 -8.83 6.30
CA THR A 210 2.21 -8.77 5.79
C THR A 210 2.94 -10.08 6.08
N ALA A 211 4.17 -10.21 5.60
CA ALA A 211 5.03 -11.35 5.89
C ALA A 211 6.47 -10.92 6.19
N VAL A 212 7.14 -11.71 7.02
CA VAL A 212 8.57 -11.58 7.32
C VAL A 212 9.29 -12.84 6.84
N HIS A 213 10.30 -12.69 6.00
CA HIS A 213 11.12 -13.80 5.53
C HIS A 213 12.06 -14.32 6.63
N LYS A 214 12.38 -15.62 6.61
CA LYS A 214 13.30 -16.26 7.58
C LYS A 214 14.74 -15.75 7.53
N LEU A 215 15.14 -15.12 6.42
CA LEU A 215 16.43 -14.41 6.35
C LEU A 215 16.43 -13.11 7.17
N HIS A 216 15.28 -12.66 7.69
CA HIS A 216 15.17 -11.41 8.46
C HIS A 216 15.97 -10.24 7.85
N PRO A 217 15.69 -9.87 6.59
CA PRO A 217 16.46 -8.84 5.89
C PRO A 217 16.33 -7.50 6.62
N ASN A 218 17.47 -6.87 6.87
CA ASN A 218 17.57 -5.53 7.42
C ASN A 218 18.49 -4.69 6.52
N PRO A 219 18.06 -3.53 6.01
CA PRO A 219 16.81 -2.82 6.29
C PRO A 219 15.57 -3.61 5.91
N ALA A 220 14.52 -3.51 6.74
CA ALA A 220 13.25 -4.16 6.46
C ALA A 220 12.71 -3.69 5.09
N ASN A 221 11.98 -4.55 4.40
CA ASN A 221 11.42 -4.19 3.10
C ASN A 221 10.54 -2.93 3.21
N ARG A 222 10.78 -1.96 2.33
CA ARG A 222 10.21 -0.61 2.26
C ARG A 222 10.58 0.33 3.40
N ALA A 223 11.68 0.05 4.10
CA ALA A 223 12.22 1.00 5.05
C ALA A 223 12.55 2.34 4.35
N ILE A 224 12.45 3.42 5.11
CA ILE A 224 13.02 4.71 4.77
C ILE A 224 14.23 4.90 5.68
N LEU A 225 15.37 5.23 5.09
CA LEU A 225 16.64 5.32 5.79
C LEU A 225 17.35 6.59 5.37
N LYS A 226 18.19 7.09 6.27
CA LYS A 226 19.13 8.14 5.95
C LYS A 226 20.04 7.73 4.78
N PRO A 227 20.30 8.65 3.83
CA PRO A 227 21.30 8.44 2.79
C PRO A 227 22.72 8.29 3.35
N GLY A 228 23.59 7.61 2.60
CA GLY A 228 25.00 7.42 2.94
C GLY A 228 25.37 5.95 3.13
N ALA A 229 26.14 5.64 4.17
CA ALA A 229 26.53 4.27 4.48
C ALA A 229 25.36 3.51 5.11
N VAL A 230 24.83 2.51 4.41
CA VAL A 230 23.75 1.64 4.88
C VAL A 230 24.28 0.22 5.01
N GLU A 231 24.10 -0.39 6.18
CA GLU A 231 24.38 -1.81 6.37
C GLU A 231 23.17 -2.64 5.92
N LEU A 232 23.39 -3.53 4.95
CA LEU A 232 22.49 -4.62 4.61
C LEU A 232 22.89 -5.84 5.44
N SER A 233 21.94 -6.51 6.07
CA SER A 233 22.19 -7.65 6.96
C SER A 233 21.05 -8.67 6.90
N TRP A 234 21.37 -9.92 7.19
CA TRP A 234 20.44 -11.05 7.14
C TRP A 234 20.86 -12.15 8.12
N THR A 235 19.93 -13.03 8.43
CA THR A 235 20.15 -14.26 9.19
C THR A 235 20.52 -15.38 8.21
N LEU A 236 21.69 -16.00 8.41
CA LEU A 236 22.06 -17.17 7.63
C LEU A 236 21.19 -18.37 8.05
N PRO A 237 20.60 -19.11 7.10
CA PRO A 237 19.90 -20.35 7.39
C PRO A 237 20.88 -21.45 7.84
N ASP A 238 20.34 -22.53 8.39
CA ASP A 238 21.16 -23.72 8.68
C ASP A 238 21.67 -24.38 7.38
N PRO A 239 22.94 -24.82 7.33
CA PRO A 239 23.45 -25.59 6.21
C PRO A 239 22.77 -26.96 6.15
N CYS A 240 22.65 -27.54 4.96
CA CYS A 240 22.11 -28.89 4.80
C CYS A 240 22.99 -29.95 5.48
N VAL A 241 24.30 -29.68 5.57
CA VAL A 241 25.27 -30.53 6.27
C VAL A 241 25.76 -29.79 7.53
N PRO A 242 25.53 -30.36 8.73
CA PRO A 242 25.97 -29.74 9.97
C PRO A 242 27.46 -29.37 9.96
N GLY A 243 27.77 -28.13 10.36
CA GLY A 243 29.14 -27.61 10.44
C GLY A 243 29.72 -27.05 9.14
N GLN A 244 29.00 -27.13 8.00
CA GLN A 244 29.43 -26.48 6.76
C GLN A 244 29.06 -24.99 6.75
N PRO A 245 29.87 -24.13 6.09
CA PRO A 245 29.51 -22.73 5.90
C PRO A 245 28.33 -22.60 4.92
N VAL A 246 27.46 -21.62 5.16
CA VAL A 246 26.52 -21.13 4.16
C VAL A 246 27.17 -19.96 3.43
N PHE A 247 27.23 -20.05 2.11
CA PHE A 247 27.70 -18.95 1.27
C PHE A 247 26.52 -18.14 0.75
N VAL A 248 26.76 -16.88 0.41
CA VAL A 248 25.76 -16.02 -0.22
C VAL A 248 26.30 -15.26 -1.41
N ASP A 249 25.38 -15.01 -2.34
CA ASP A 249 25.48 -13.90 -3.29
C ASP A 249 24.56 -12.77 -2.79
N VAL A 250 25.03 -11.53 -2.88
CA VAL A 250 24.25 -10.34 -2.52
C VAL A 250 24.18 -9.41 -3.72
N TYR A 251 22.98 -9.03 -4.10
CA TYR A 251 22.69 -8.14 -5.21
C TYR A 251 22.16 -6.80 -4.69
N PHE A 252 22.58 -5.69 -5.29
CA PHE A 252 22.18 -4.34 -4.90
C PHE A 252 22.12 -3.42 -6.12
N THR A 253 20.99 -2.74 -6.31
CA THR A 253 20.73 -1.90 -7.48
C THR A 253 19.62 -0.87 -7.19
N ASP A 254 19.54 0.21 -7.95
CA ASP A 254 18.38 1.12 -8.00
C ASP A 254 17.43 0.80 -9.17
N ASP A 255 17.77 -0.19 -10.00
CA ASP A 255 16.95 -0.72 -11.09
C ASP A 255 16.30 -2.06 -10.71
N LEU A 256 15.01 -2.03 -10.35
CA LEU A 256 14.24 -3.24 -10.06
C LEU A 256 14.22 -4.22 -11.25
N GLY A 257 14.24 -3.72 -12.49
CA GLY A 257 14.24 -4.55 -13.69
C GLY A 257 15.50 -5.42 -13.79
N ALA A 258 16.64 -4.93 -13.29
CA ALA A 258 17.88 -5.70 -13.25
C ALA A 258 17.78 -6.92 -12.31
N LEU A 259 17.03 -6.81 -11.21
CA LEU A 259 16.78 -7.95 -10.30
C LEU A 259 15.70 -8.89 -10.84
N LEU A 260 14.62 -8.35 -11.43
CA LEU A 260 13.51 -9.17 -11.91
C LEU A 260 13.88 -9.98 -13.16
N ASN A 261 14.59 -9.35 -14.10
CA ASN A 261 14.97 -10.00 -15.36
C ASN A 261 16.29 -10.76 -15.23
N PHE A 262 17.13 -10.36 -14.26
CA PHE A 262 18.40 -11.00 -13.91
C PHE A 262 19.32 -11.26 -15.12
N THR A 263 19.32 -10.33 -16.10
CA THR A 263 19.98 -10.50 -17.39
C THR A 263 21.50 -10.40 -17.33
N ASN A 264 22.03 -9.59 -16.39
CA ASN A 264 23.45 -9.47 -16.12
C ASN A 264 23.69 -9.38 -14.60
N PRO A 265 23.58 -10.51 -13.88
CA PRO A 265 23.62 -10.50 -12.41
C PRO A 265 24.96 -10.02 -11.85
N GLU A 266 26.05 -10.23 -12.60
CA GLU A 266 27.39 -9.74 -12.24
C GLU A 266 27.45 -8.21 -12.11
N ALA A 267 26.63 -7.48 -12.87
CA ALA A 267 26.62 -6.02 -12.83
C ALA A 267 26.04 -5.45 -11.53
N ILE A 268 25.18 -6.22 -10.85
CA ILE A 268 24.50 -5.81 -9.61
C ILE A 268 24.95 -6.62 -8.39
N ARG A 269 25.85 -7.60 -8.57
CA ARG A 269 26.37 -8.43 -7.48
C ARG A 269 27.48 -7.71 -6.72
N ILE A 270 27.26 -7.47 -5.44
CA ILE A 270 28.22 -6.81 -4.54
C ILE A 270 28.96 -7.78 -3.63
N VAL A 271 28.40 -8.98 -3.41
CA VAL A 271 29.06 -10.09 -2.70
C VAL A 271 28.88 -11.35 -3.54
N GLY A 272 29.98 -12.06 -3.82
CA GLY A 272 29.95 -13.31 -4.59
C GLY A 272 30.49 -14.49 -3.79
N LYS A 273 29.63 -15.46 -3.50
CA LYS A 273 29.86 -16.72 -2.77
C LYS A 273 30.74 -16.53 -1.54
N LYS A 274 30.33 -15.65 -0.62
CA LYS A 274 31.02 -15.43 0.66
C LYS A 274 30.15 -15.88 1.83
N ASN A 275 30.78 -16.41 2.88
CA ASN A 275 30.11 -16.63 4.17
C ASN A 275 30.18 -15.33 4.97
N VAL A 276 29.18 -14.48 4.76
CA VAL A 276 28.98 -13.21 5.46
C VAL A 276 27.49 -13.05 5.76
N ALA A 277 27.16 -12.27 6.79
CA ALA A 277 25.79 -11.98 7.20
C ALA A 277 25.42 -10.49 7.05
N SER A 278 26.37 -9.66 6.60
CA SER A 278 26.14 -8.26 6.29
C SER A 278 27.11 -7.71 5.24
N VAL A 279 26.75 -6.59 4.63
CA VAL A 279 27.56 -5.78 3.73
C VAL A 279 27.13 -4.31 3.80
N VAL A 280 28.08 -3.38 3.76
CA VAL A 280 27.79 -1.94 3.72
C VAL A 280 27.73 -1.46 2.27
N VAL A 281 26.68 -0.72 1.93
CA VAL A 281 26.48 -0.07 0.63
C VAL A 281 26.46 1.45 0.79
N GLN A 282 26.72 2.17 -0.30
CA GLN A 282 26.63 3.63 -0.34
C GLN A 282 25.38 4.04 -1.12
N THR A 283 24.57 4.91 -0.51
CA THR A 283 23.28 5.33 -1.06
C THR A 283 23.23 6.83 -1.29
N LYS A 284 22.43 7.23 -2.26
CA LYS A 284 22.16 8.63 -2.59
C LYS A 284 20.79 9.03 -2.06
N PRO A 285 20.59 10.31 -1.68
CA PRO A 285 19.27 10.82 -1.31
C PRO A 285 18.26 10.63 -2.44
N LYS A 286 16.97 10.58 -2.06
CA LYS A 286 15.82 10.46 -2.98
C LYS A 286 15.91 9.28 -3.94
N THR A 287 16.59 8.21 -3.53
CA THR A 287 16.82 7.04 -4.36
C THR A 287 16.26 5.81 -3.68
N ARG A 288 15.42 5.06 -4.41
CA ARG A 288 14.97 3.75 -3.96
C ARG A 288 15.95 2.70 -4.45
N TYR A 289 16.40 1.86 -3.53
CA TYR A 289 17.27 0.74 -3.80
C TYR A 289 16.53 -0.58 -3.61
N PHE A 290 17.01 -1.59 -4.31
CA PHE A 290 16.54 -2.96 -4.29
C PHE A 290 17.72 -3.89 -4.05
N TRP A 291 17.49 -4.94 -3.27
CA TRP A 291 18.52 -5.90 -2.92
C TRP A 291 17.94 -7.27 -2.63
N ALA A 292 18.77 -8.30 -2.83
CA ALA A 292 18.41 -9.69 -2.59
C ALA A 292 19.64 -10.46 -2.09
N VAL A 293 19.38 -11.54 -1.35
CA VAL A 293 20.41 -12.42 -0.80
C VAL A 293 20.09 -13.85 -1.18
N ASP A 294 20.94 -14.43 -2.02
CA ASP A 294 20.82 -15.82 -2.45
C ASP A 294 21.74 -16.68 -1.60
N THR A 295 21.24 -17.82 -1.11
CA THR A 295 21.96 -18.67 -0.15
C THR A 295 22.34 -20.01 -0.75
N TYR A 296 23.56 -20.47 -0.44
CA TYR A 296 24.08 -21.77 -0.84
C TYR A 296 24.27 -22.62 0.42
N LEU A 297 23.37 -23.59 0.62
CA LEU A 297 23.32 -24.37 1.88
C LEU A 297 24.29 -25.59 1.90
N GLY A 298 24.94 -25.88 0.78
CA GLY A 298 25.75 -27.07 0.60
C GLY A 298 24.95 -28.38 0.67
N GLY A 299 25.63 -29.51 0.77
CA GLY A 299 25.05 -30.85 0.82
C GLY A 299 24.96 -31.56 -0.53
N ASP A 300 24.00 -32.48 -0.67
CA ASP A 300 23.79 -33.31 -1.86
C ASP A 300 23.15 -32.54 -3.03
N ASP A 301 23.22 -31.21 -3.07
CA ASP A 301 22.88 -30.45 -4.26
C ASP A 301 24.07 -30.54 -5.23
N PRO A 302 24.03 -31.41 -6.25
CA PRO A 302 25.16 -31.64 -7.14
C PRO A 302 25.50 -30.40 -7.98
N ASP A 303 24.55 -29.47 -8.11
CA ASP A 303 24.67 -28.28 -8.93
C ASP A 303 25.00 -27.02 -8.09
N ASN A 304 24.93 -27.14 -6.75
CA ASN A 304 25.13 -26.03 -5.81
C ASN A 304 24.30 -24.81 -6.21
N ASN A 305 23.01 -25.04 -6.47
CA ASN A 305 22.06 -24.03 -6.89
C ASN A 305 21.72 -23.12 -5.69
N PRO A 306 21.66 -21.79 -5.90
CA PRO A 306 21.25 -20.88 -4.84
C PRO A 306 19.77 -21.10 -4.50
N ARG A 307 19.44 -21.01 -3.22
CA ARG A 307 18.07 -20.71 -2.78
C ARG A 307 17.89 -19.21 -2.82
N TRP A 308 16.95 -18.76 -3.66
CA TRP A 308 16.68 -17.35 -3.88
C TRP A 308 16.09 -16.69 -2.65
N GLY A 309 16.63 -15.52 -2.31
CA GLY A 309 16.09 -14.67 -1.26
C GLY A 309 14.96 -13.76 -1.76
N PRO A 310 14.25 -13.10 -0.83
CA PRO A 310 13.26 -12.11 -1.20
C PRO A 310 13.93 -10.85 -1.76
N ILE A 311 13.30 -10.25 -2.78
CA ILE A 311 13.67 -8.90 -3.21
C ILE A 311 13.13 -7.92 -2.16
N CYS A 312 14.06 -7.25 -1.48
CA CYS A 312 13.78 -6.18 -0.55
C CYS A 312 14.06 -4.83 -1.22
N SER A 313 13.34 -3.80 -0.80
CA SER A 313 13.59 -2.43 -1.21
C SER A 313 13.69 -1.51 0.00
N PHE A 314 14.36 -0.38 -0.14
CA PHE A 314 14.29 0.72 0.81
C PHE A 314 14.53 2.03 0.08
N THR A 315 14.04 3.13 0.63
CA THR A 315 14.30 4.46 0.09
C THR A 315 15.36 5.13 0.96
N ALA A 316 16.46 5.52 0.35
CA ALA A 316 17.46 6.39 0.96
C ALA A 316 16.98 7.83 0.79
N ASP A 317 16.38 8.39 1.83
CA ASP A 317 15.83 9.75 1.83
C ASP A 317 15.84 10.35 3.25
N ASN A 318 15.68 11.65 3.33
CA ASN A 318 15.38 12.31 4.60
C ASN A 318 13.95 11.96 5.04
N ALA A 319 13.74 11.58 6.30
CA ALA A 319 12.38 11.41 6.82
C ALA A 319 11.82 12.78 7.27
N PRO A 320 10.53 13.08 7.07
CA PRO A 320 9.96 14.31 7.60
C PRO A 320 9.99 14.31 9.14
N PRO A 321 10.06 15.50 9.78
CA PRO A 321 10.07 15.58 11.24
C PRO A 321 8.79 14.99 11.84
N PHE A 322 8.91 14.31 12.98
CA PHE A 322 7.76 13.99 13.81
C PHE A 322 7.39 15.22 14.65
N VAL A 323 6.11 15.60 14.66
CA VAL A 323 5.58 16.74 15.42
C VAL A 323 4.33 16.34 16.19
N ASN A 324 4.25 16.78 17.44
CA ASN A 324 3.08 16.66 18.30
C ASN A 324 2.90 17.96 19.09
N ALA A 325 1.79 18.66 18.86
CA ALA A 325 1.45 19.92 19.52
C ALA A 325 0.99 19.72 20.98
N GLY A 326 0.70 18.48 21.37
CA GLY A 326 0.14 18.12 22.67
C GLY A 326 -1.38 18.00 22.61
N PRO A 327 -2.00 17.54 23.72
CA PRO A 327 -3.45 17.37 23.78
C PRO A 327 -4.19 18.71 23.80
N ASP A 328 -5.45 18.67 23.37
CA ASP A 328 -6.37 19.81 23.52
C ASP A 328 -6.49 20.26 24.99
N ILE A 329 -6.63 21.57 25.19
CA ILE A 329 -6.71 22.18 26.52
C ILE A 329 -8.13 22.71 26.74
N ASN A 330 -8.71 22.39 27.89
CA ASN A 330 -9.93 23.03 28.38
C ASN A 330 -9.57 23.98 29.53
N THR A 331 -9.98 25.24 29.42
CA THR A 331 -9.70 26.27 30.43
C THR A 331 -10.84 27.31 30.46
N PHE A 332 -10.76 28.23 31.41
CA PHE A 332 -11.60 29.42 31.49
C PHE A 332 -10.71 30.65 31.69
N LEU A 333 -11.27 31.85 31.48
CA LEU A 333 -10.60 33.11 31.75
C LEU A 333 -10.66 33.46 33.24
N ARG A 334 -9.61 34.09 33.77
CA ARG A 334 -9.61 34.73 35.08
C ARG A 334 -9.15 36.18 34.93
N ASP A 335 -9.97 37.11 35.41
CA ASP A 335 -9.71 38.55 35.28
C ASP A 335 -9.45 38.97 33.82
N GLY A 336 -10.19 38.35 32.88
CA GLY A 336 -10.14 38.66 31.44
C GLY A 336 -9.02 37.99 30.65
N THR A 337 -8.14 37.21 31.28
CA THR A 337 -7.04 36.52 30.57
C THR A 337 -6.78 35.12 31.10
N ARG A 338 -6.06 34.32 30.32
CA ARG A 338 -5.48 33.05 30.79
C ARG A 338 -4.15 32.80 30.11
N THR A 339 -3.10 32.55 30.90
CA THR A 339 -1.81 32.07 30.40
C THR A 339 -1.64 30.59 30.74
N GLY A 340 -1.27 29.78 29.77
CA GLY A 340 -1.03 28.33 29.94
C GLY A 340 0.23 27.86 29.21
N PRO A 341 0.82 26.73 29.63
CA PRO A 341 1.97 26.15 28.94
C PRO A 341 1.55 25.53 27.61
N LEU A 342 2.46 25.60 26.64
CA LEU A 342 2.46 24.78 25.43
C LEU A 342 3.66 23.83 25.53
N SER A 343 3.39 22.52 25.44
CA SER A 343 4.39 21.47 25.60
C SER A 343 4.47 20.62 24.35
N GLY A 344 5.04 21.21 23.30
CA GLY A 344 5.26 20.55 22.02
C GLY A 344 6.40 19.55 22.05
N VAL A 345 6.33 18.56 21.17
CA VAL A 345 7.40 17.62 20.86
C VAL A 345 7.68 17.70 19.37
N ALA A 346 8.95 17.90 19.01
CA ALA A 346 9.42 17.67 17.65
C ALA A 346 10.72 16.87 17.70
N THR A 347 10.81 15.85 16.86
CA THR A 347 12.00 15.02 16.71
C THR A 347 12.23 14.76 15.23
N ASP A 348 13.48 14.60 14.85
CA ASP A 348 13.87 14.34 13.47
C ASP A 348 14.84 13.16 13.42
N ASP A 349 14.96 12.52 12.26
CA ASP A 349 15.96 11.48 12.09
C ASP A 349 17.37 12.07 12.23
N GLY A 350 17.58 13.34 11.85
CA GLY A 350 18.82 14.10 11.89
C GLY A 350 19.66 13.95 10.61
N ALA A 351 19.06 13.56 9.48
CA ALA A 351 19.74 13.44 8.20
C ALA A 351 20.10 14.82 7.64
N ILE A 352 19.24 15.80 7.88
CA ILE A 352 19.49 17.23 7.60
C ILE A 352 19.32 18.01 8.89
N GLN A 353 20.18 19.01 9.09
CA GLN A 353 20.18 19.85 10.30
C GLN A 353 20.40 21.32 9.92
N PRO A 354 19.89 22.27 10.73
CA PRO A 354 19.19 22.07 12.00
C PRO A 354 17.67 21.83 11.86
N LEU A 355 17.09 21.10 12.81
CA LEU A 355 15.64 21.08 13.04
C LEU A 355 15.18 22.41 13.67
N THR A 356 14.22 23.07 13.05
CA THR A 356 13.61 24.31 13.52
C THR A 356 12.13 24.09 13.82
N VAL A 357 11.56 24.87 14.75
CA VAL A 357 10.14 24.77 15.13
C VAL A 357 9.50 26.16 15.17
N MET A 358 8.19 26.20 14.92
CA MET A 358 7.40 27.42 15.00
C MET A 358 5.98 27.12 15.49
N TRP A 359 5.58 27.80 16.55
CA TRP A 359 4.21 27.87 17.02
C TRP A 359 3.47 29.04 16.37
N THR A 360 2.28 28.77 15.84
CA THR A 360 1.39 29.80 15.29
C THR A 360 -0.03 29.67 15.82
N VAL A 361 -0.77 30.77 15.85
CA VAL A 361 -2.22 30.79 16.10
C VAL A 361 -2.91 30.76 14.75
N VAL A 362 -3.56 29.63 14.44
CA VAL A 362 -4.25 29.40 13.15
C VAL A 362 -5.67 29.96 13.19
N GLN A 363 -6.32 29.87 14.35
CA GLN A 363 -7.67 30.39 14.58
C GLN A 363 -7.79 30.93 16.00
N GLN A 364 -8.54 32.02 16.16
CA GLN A 364 -8.87 32.61 17.46
C GLN A 364 -10.20 33.38 17.39
N PRO A 365 -10.85 33.67 18.54
CA PRO A 365 -12.11 34.43 18.58
C PRO A 365 -12.03 35.82 17.91
N ARG A 366 -10.87 36.48 17.96
CA ARG A 366 -10.64 37.78 17.30
C ARG A 366 -10.89 37.73 15.78
N ASP A 367 -10.71 36.58 15.14
CA ASP A 367 -10.90 36.44 13.69
C ASP A 367 -12.39 36.63 13.32
N ALA A 368 -13.31 36.33 14.26
CA ALA A 368 -14.74 36.58 14.13
C ALA A 368 -15.16 37.94 14.71
N ASP A 369 -14.50 38.43 15.76
CA ASP A 369 -14.71 39.75 16.35
C ASP A 369 -13.38 40.53 16.49
N PRO A 370 -13.04 41.39 15.53
CA PRO A 370 -11.77 42.14 15.52
C PRO A 370 -11.55 43.08 16.71
N SER A 371 -12.59 43.33 17.53
CA SER A 371 -12.47 44.13 18.75
C SER A 371 -11.75 43.40 19.89
N LEU A 372 -11.72 42.06 19.87
CA LEU A 372 -11.09 41.21 20.90
C LEU A 372 -9.56 41.18 20.76
N PRO A 373 -8.75 41.04 21.84
CA PRO A 373 -7.29 41.00 21.73
C PRO A 373 -6.80 39.70 21.07
N SER A 374 -5.68 39.77 20.34
CA SER A 374 -5.03 38.57 19.79
C SER A 374 -4.36 37.74 20.88
N ALA A 375 -4.40 36.42 20.74
CA ALA A 375 -3.56 35.53 21.55
C ALA A 375 -2.06 35.82 21.33
N VAL A 376 -1.26 35.62 22.37
CA VAL A 376 0.19 35.91 22.35
C VAL A 376 0.96 34.68 22.80
N ILE A 377 1.87 34.20 21.95
CA ILE A 377 2.81 33.12 22.26
C ILE A 377 4.14 33.76 22.68
N ALA A 378 4.64 33.44 23.86
CA ALA A 378 5.80 34.12 24.46
C ALA A 378 7.09 33.90 23.67
N ASN A 379 7.40 32.65 23.35
CA ASN A 379 8.50 32.28 22.45
C ASN A 379 7.99 31.25 21.45
N PRO A 380 7.65 31.65 20.21
CA PRO A 380 7.06 30.73 19.24
C PRO A 380 8.07 29.73 18.67
N THR A 381 9.38 29.94 18.81
CA THR A 381 10.42 29.01 18.30
C THR A 381 10.94 28.03 19.35
N ALA A 382 10.29 27.96 20.52
CA ALA A 382 10.60 26.99 21.56
C ALA A 382 9.51 25.91 21.67
N LEU A 383 9.91 24.64 21.74
CA LEU A 383 9.00 23.51 21.98
C LEU A 383 8.20 23.67 23.28
N GLN A 384 8.86 24.17 24.32
CA GLN A 384 8.25 24.48 25.61
C GLN A 384 8.11 26.00 25.72
N THR A 385 6.88 26.49 25.72
CA THR A 385 6.57 27.93 25.74
C THR A 385 5.24 28.17 26.46
N THR A 386 4.73 29.39 26.41
CA THR A 386 3.40 29.73 26.96
C THR A 386 2.58 30.51 25.96
N VAL A 387 1.26 30.30 25.98
CA VAL A 387 0.29 31.14 25.29
C VAL A 387 -0.57 31.90 26.29
N THR A 388 -0.85 33.16 26.00
CA THR A 388 -1.85 33.97 26.69
C THR A 388 -3.04 34.23 25.77
N VAL A 389 -4.24 33.93 26.26
CA VAL A 389 -5.53 34.14 25.59
C VAL A 389 -6.38 35.14 26.37
N PHE A 390 -7.28 35.84 25.67
CA PHE A 390 -7.97 37.03 26.19
C PHE A 390 -9.49 37.03 25.99
N ALA A 391 -10.04 36.00 25.34
CA ALA A 391 -11.47 35.90 25.05
C ALA A 391 -11.95 34.45 25.18
N GLU A 392 -13.24 34.28 25.39
CA GLU A 392 -13.91 32.98 25.35
C GLU A 392 -14.02 32.50 23.90
N GLY A 393 -14.06 31.18 23.72
CA GLY A 393 -14.12 30.53 22.42
C GLY A 393 -12.91 29.64 22.14
N ASN A 394 -12.79 29.22 20.88
CA ASN A 394 -11.81 28.23 20.47
C ASN A 394 -10.58 28.92 19.87
N TYR A 395 -9.41 28.50 20.34
CA TYR A 395 -8.14 28.84 19.73
C TYR A 395 -7.52 27.58 19.13
N VAL A 396 -7.19 27.60 17.84
CA VAL A 396 -6.44 26.51 17.20
C VAL A 396 -5.01 26.98 17.04
N LEU A 397 -4.08 26.26 17.65
CA LEU A 397 -2.65 26.50 17.55
C LEU A 397 -2.01 25.38 16.74
N GLN A 398 -0.97 25.72 15.99
CA GLN A 398 -0.18 24.78 15.22
C GLN A 398 1.27 24.84 15.68
N LEU A 399 1.84 23.66 15.94
CA LEU A 399 3.29 23.47 16.00
C LEU A 399 3.74 22.94 14.64
N GLU A 400 4.66 23.64 14.00
CA GLU A 400 5.35 23.17 12.80
C GLU A 400 6.82 22.90 13.12
N ALA A 401 7.38 21.85 12.52
CA ALA A 401 8.82 21.60 12.51
C ALA A 401 9.33 21.45 11.08
N ASN A 402 10.56 21.92 10.85
CA ASN A 402 11.23 21.93 9.56
C ASN A 402 12.70 21.51 9.76
N ASP A 403 13.14 20.45 9.10
CA ASP A 403 14.52 19.92 9.17
C ASP A 403 15.50 20.52 8.13
N GLY A 404 15.02 21.43 7.29
CA GLY A 404 15.74 22.04 6.17
C GLY A 404 15.26 21.56 4.79
N GLU A 405 14.53 20.45 4.71
CA GLU A 405 14.00 19.86 3.47
C GLU A 405 12.52 19.53 3.56
N TYR A 406 12.08 18.91 4.64
CA TYR A 406 10.69 18.54 4.89
C TYR A 406 10.10 19.29 6.07
N THR A 407 8.79 19.52 5.98
CA THR A 407 8.00 20.11 7.05
C THR A 407 6.94 19.14 7.52
N SER A 408 6.63 19.21 8.80
CA SER A 408 5.49 18.53 9.40
C SER A 408 4.87 19.42 10.45
N SER A 409 3.57 19.25 10.68
CA SER A 409 2.85 20.04 11.65
C SER A 409 1.79 19.21 12.36
N ASP A 410 1.46 19.68 13.55
CA ASP A 410 0.34 19.17 14.34
C ASP A 410 -0.41 20.35 14.94
N THR A 411 -1.70 20.15 15.21
CA THR A 411 -2.58 21.18 15.74
C THR A 411 -3.19 20.76 17.06
N MET A 412 -3.41 21.73 17.94
CA MET A 412 -4.15 21.54 19.18
C MET A 412 -5.19 22.65 19.34
N THR A 413 -6.28 22.33 20.03
CA THR A 413 -7.36 23.28 20.32
C THR A 413 -7.38 23.65 21.80
N ILE A 414 -7.47 24.94 22.09
CA ILE A 414 -7.74 25.47 23.41
C ILE A 414 -9.20 25.92 23.44
N TYR A 415 -10.01 25.22 24.22
CA TYR A 415 -11.39 25.57 24.53
C TYR A 415 -11.41 26.49 25.75
N VAL A 416 -11.73 27.76 25.53
CA VAL A 416 -11.87 28.76 26.59
C VAL A 416 -13.35 28.98 26.89
N HIS A 417 -13.78 28.48 28.04
CA HIS A 417 -15.16 28.57 28.49
C HIS A 417 -15.39 29.82 29.35
N PRO A 418 -16.64 30.28 29.47
CA PRO A 418 -17.02 31.21 30.52
C PRO A 418 -16.63 30.66 31.89
N ASP A 419 -16.27 31.54 32.83
CA ASP A 419 -15.90 31.14 34.19
C ASP A 419 -17.04 30.37 34.85
N GLY A 420 -16.87 29.05 34.96
CA GLY A 420 -17.87 28.12 35.51
C GLY A 420 -17.91 28.07 37.04
N TRP A 421 -17.17 28.95 37.72
CA TRP A 421 -17.12 29.05 39.19
C TRP A 421 -17.80 30.31 39.75
N LYS A 422 -18.92 30.71 39.16
CA LYS A 422 -19.89 31.59 39.82
C LYS A 422 -21.24 30.95 39.99
#